data_AF-A0A956S3N8-F1
#
_entry.id   AF-A0A956S3N8-F1
#
_cell.length_a   1.000
_cell.length_b   1.000
_cell.length_c   1.000
_cell.angle_alpha   90.00
_cell.angle_beta   90.00
_cell.angle_gamma   90.00
#
_symmetry.space_group_name_H-M   'P 1'
#
loop_
_entity.id
_entity.type
_entity.pdbx_description
1 polymer ?
#
loop_
_entity_poly.entity_id
_entity_poly.type
_entity_poly.pdbx_seq_one_letter_code
_entity_poly.pdbx_strand_id
1 'polypeptide(L)'
;MHRLFRMLMICLLLQSVVFAQESKTDSGPKTIADFTQNMQKFDGYFPFYWHEKDGKIWLEIDRWDTELLYINSLPAGIGSNDIGLDRGQLGDIRIVTFQRVGPKVLMVQPNYSYRADTDNPAERKAVEDAFATSVLWGFEVAAENASAVLVDATAFLMRDAHYVSGRLQSSNQGNYKLDGSRSVFYLPRTKNFPKNTEFEAILTFTGDAKGRWIQSVTPSADAVTVRQHHSFVELPEPGFQTRTFDPRAGFFGVDYADYATPISEPLRKRLISRHRLQKKNPNAAVSESVEPIVYYLDPGTPEPIRSALLEGASWWNQAFEAAGYKDAFQVKMLPEDADPMDVRYNVINWVHRSTR
;
A
#
# COMPACT_ATOMS: atom_id res chain seq x y z
N MET A 1 31.06 -88.11 -15.85
CA MET A 1 31.76 -86.95 -16.44
C MET A 1 30.79 -85.77 -16.41
N HIS A 2 31.23 -84.65 -15.82
CA HIS A 2 30.77 -83.25 -15.92
C HIS A 2 29.34 -82.94 -16.45
N ARG A 3 28.52 -81.99 -15.98
CA ARG A 3 28.46 -80.96 -14.92
C ARG A 3 27.35 -79.98 -15.43
N LEU A 4 26.65 -79.26 -14.55
CA LEU A 4 25.85 -78.02 -14.81
C LEU A 4 24.49 -78.21 -15.56
N PHE A 5 23.36 -77.54 -15.27
CA PHE A 5 23.06 -76.33 -14.49
C PHE A 5 21.59 -76.31 -13.99
N ARG A 6 21.37 -75.62 -12.85
CA ARG A 6 20.08 -75.29 -12.20
C ARG A 6 19.41 -74.09 -12.87
N MET A 7 18.06 -74.00 -12.87
CA MET A 7 17.27 -72.80 -12.46
C MET A 7 15.76 -73.09 -12.67
N LEU A 8 14.95 -73.22 -11.62
CA LEU A 8 14.33 -72.22 -10.74
C LEU A 8 12.97 -71.70 -11.29
N MET A 9 11.93 -72.18 -10.61
CA MET A 9 10.52 -71.85 -10.70
C MET A 9 10.25 -70.47 -10.09
N ILE A 10 9.66 -69.53 -10.84
CA ILE A 10 9.00 -68.34 -10.28
C ILE A 10 7.73 -68.04 -11.10
N CYS A 11 6.58 -68.34 -10.51
CA CYS A 11 5.27 -67.81 -10.89
C CYS A 11 5.23 -66.32 -10.59
N LEU A 12 4.96 -65.47 -11.59
CA LEU A 12 4.64 -64.06 -11.40
C LEU A 12 3.16 -63.82 -11.74
N LEU A 13 2.37 -63.59 -10.69
CA LEU A 13 1.03 -63.03 -10.75
C LEU A 13 1.12 -61.57 -11.20
N LEU A 14 0.67 -61.26 -12.42
CA LEU A 14 0.40 -59.88 -12.83
C LEU A 14 -0.91 -59.42 -12.17
N GLN A 15 -0.80 -58.63 -11.10
CA GLN A 15 -1.89 -57.77 -10.65
C GLN A 15 -1.89 -56.49 -11.49
N SER A 16 -2.95 -56.31 -12.27
CA SER A 16 -3.28 -55.07 -12.97
C SER A 16 -3.66 -54.01 -11.95
N VAL A 17 -2.75 -53.08 -11.68
CA VAL A 17 -3.06 -51.84 -10.94
C VAL A 17 -3.76 -50.90 -11.93
N VAL A 18 -5.09 -50.82 -11.84
CA VAL A 18 -5.88 -49.79 -12.50
C VAL A 18 -5.68 -48.50 -11.70
N PHE A 19 -4.82 -47.62 -12.19
CA PHE A 19 -4.81 -46.23 -11.75
C PHE A 19 -6.09 -45.57 -12.29
N ALA A 20 -7.05 -45.33 -11.40
CA ALA A 20 -8.14 -44.41 -11.67
C ALA A 20 -7.55 -42.99 -11.77
N GLN A 21 -7.38 -42.47 -12.99
CA GLN A 21 -7.22 -41.04 -13.20
C GLN A 21 -8.56 -40.38 -12.87
N GLU A 22 -8.64 -39.67 -11.74
CA GLU A 22 -9.64 -38.62 -11.58
C GLU A 22 -9.46 -37.63 -12.72
N SER A 23 -10.43 -37.59 -13.63
CA SER A 23 -10.52 -36.51 -14.60
C SER A 23 -10.78 -35.23 -13.81
N LYS A 24 -9.74 -34.40 -13.62
CA LYS A 24 -9.95 -32.97 -13.38
C LYS A 24 -10.72 -32.46 -14.59
N THR A 25 -12.03 -32.31 -14.43
CA THR A 25 -12.84 -31.50 -15.33
C THR A 25 -12.25 -30.10 -15.27
N ASP A 26 -11.47 -29.77 -16.29
CA ASP A 26 -10.98 -28.43 -16.56
C ASP A 26 -12.20 -27.58 -16.95
N SER A 27 -13.01 -27.21 -15.96
CA SER A 27 -13.98 -26.14 -16.13
C SER A 27 -13.13 -24.89 -16.25
N GLY A 28 -13.06 -24.30 -17.45
CA GLY A 28 -12.43 -23.00 -17.67
C GLY A 28 -12.86 -21.98 -16.60
N PRO A 29 -12.09 -20.90 -16.42
CA PRO A 29 -12.26 -20.00 -15.27
C PRO A 29 -13.73 -19.60 -15.13
N LYS A 30 -14.27 -19.81 -13.92
CA LYS A 30 -15.64 -19.40 -13.58
C LYS A 30 -15.77 -17.91 -13.88
N THR A 31 -16.95 -17.48 -14.32
CA THR A 31 -17.19 -16.04 -14.46
C THR A 31 -17.09 -15.38 -13.08
N ILE A 32 -16.66 -14.11 -13.01
CA ILE A 32 -16.63 -13.38 -11.74
C ILE A 32 -18.02 -13.40 -11.07
N ALA A 33 -19.08 -13.16 -11.86
CA ALA A 33 -20.45 -13.16 -11.36
C ALA A 33 -20.87 -14.49 -10.71
N ASP A 34 -20.52 -15.63 -11.33
CA ASP A 34 -20.82 -16.95 -10.78
C ASP A 34 -19.98 -17.25 -9.53
N PHE A 35 -18.73 -16.78 -9.50
CA PHE A 35 -17.84 -16.98 -8.37
C PHE A 35 -18.29 -16.19 -7.12
N THR A 36 -18.86 -15.00 -7.31
CA THR A 36 -19.15 -14.05 -6.23
C THR A 36 -20.62 -14.00 -5.79
N GLN A 37 -21.48 -14.93 -6.24
CA GLN A 37 -22.94 -14.87 -6.00
C GLN A 37 -23.36 -14.68 -4.52
N ASN A 38 -22.55 -15.17 -3.58
CA ASN A 38 -22.83 -15.10 -2.13
C ASN A 38 -21.81 -14.25 -1.37
N MET A 39 -21.20 -13.27 -2.05
CA MET A 39 -20.21 -12.37 -1.45
C MET A 39 -20.76 -10.95 -1.40
N GLN A 40 -20.40 -10.22 -0.35
CA GLN A 40 -20.72 -8.80 -0.27
C GLN A 40 -19.77 -8.02 -1.19
N LYS A 41 -20.32 -7.33 -2.20
CA LYS A 41 -19.56 -6.48 -3.11
C LYS A 41 -19.31 -5.08 -2.50
N PHE A 42 -18.13 -4.55 -2.75
CA PHE A 42 -17.73 -3.17 -2.44
C PHE A 42 -17.25 -2.50 -3.73
N ASP A 43 -18.07 -1.64 -4.30
CA ASP A 43 -17.74 -0.86 -5.50
C ASP A 43 -16.87 0.37 -5.18
N GLY A 44 -15.98 0.74 -6.09
CA GLY A 44 -15.07 1.88 -5.96
C GLY A 44 -13.85 1.71 -6.87
N TYR A 45 -12.69 2.24 -6.47
CA TYR A 45 -11.50 2.28 -7.30
C TYR A 45 -11.08 0.89 -7.79
N PHE A 46 -10.82 -0.06 -6.90
CA PHE A 46 -10.78 -1.50 -7.21
C PHE A 46 -11.96 -2.19 -6.55
N PRO A 47 -12.96 -2.66 -7.32
CA PRO A 47 -14.04 -3.46 -6.74
C PRO A 47 -13.48 -4.67 -5.99
N PHE A 48 -14.09 -5.00 -4.85
CA PHE A 48 -13.73 -6.20 -4.11
C PHE A 48 -14.95 -6.87 -3.49
N TYR A 49 -14.76 -8.12 -3.08
CA TYR A 49 -15.82 -8.95 -2.55
C TYR A 49 -15.38 -9.58 -1.23
N TRP A 50 -16.22 -9.44 -0.21
CA TRP A 50 -16.05 -10.09 1.08
C TRP A 50 -16.84 -11.38 1.13
N HIS A 51 -16.15 -12.50 1.38
CA HIS A 51 -16.78 -13.78 1.63
C HIS A 51 -16.73 -14.09 3.13
N GLU A 52 -17.79 -13.73 3.84
CA GLU A 52 -17.88 -13.82 5.31
C GLU A 52 -17.62 -15.23 5.84
N LYS A 53 -18.15 -16.24 5.15
CA LYS A 53 -18.04 -17.64 5.58
C LYS A 53 -16.59 -18.15 5.63
N ASP A 54 -15.77 -17.73 4.67
CA ASP A 54 -14.36 -18.16 4.60
C ASP A 54 -13.39 -17.11 5.15
N GLY A 55 -13.90 -15.93 5.52
CA GLY A 55 -13.08 -14.81 5.97
C GLY A 55 -12.15 -14.24 4.90
N LYS A 56 -12.57 -14.25 3.63
CA LYS A 56 -11.71 -13.90 2.48
C LYS A 56 -12.08 -12.60 1.80
N ILE A 57 -11.05 -11.89 1.33
CA ILE A 57 -11.19 -10.75 0.43
C ILE A 57 -10.74 -11.16 -0.97
N TRP A 58 -11.65 -10.99 -1.93
CA TRP A 58 -11.39 -11.19 -3.35
C TRP A 58 -11.34 -9.83 -4.04
N LEU A 59 -10.24 -9.55 -4.74
CA LEU A 59 -10.00 -8.28 -5.42
C LEU A 59 -10.23 -8.43 -6.92
N GLU A 60 -11.00 -7.52 -7.50
CA GLU A 60 -11.18 -7.42 -8.95
C GLU A 60 -10.10 -6.49 -9.52
N ILE A 61 -9.36 -6.94 -10.52
CA ILE A 61 -8.29 -6.18 -11.18
C ILE A 61 -8.64 -6.06 -12.67
N ASP A 62 -8.80 -4.82 -13.13
CA ASP A 62 -9.27 -4.47 -14.48
C ASP A 62 -8.30 -3.55 -15.25
N ARG A 63 -7.19 -3.13 -14.62
CA ARG A 63 -6.23 -2.18 -15.17
C ARG A 63 -4.83 -2.77 -15.16
N TRP A 64 -4.33 -3.02 -16.37
CA TRP A 64 -3.05 -3.66 -16.64
C TRP A 64 -2.01 -2.61 -16.98
N ASP A 65 -0.81 -2.76 -16.43
CA ASP A 65 0.32 -1.85 -16.69
C ASP A 65 0.03 -0.36 -16.35
N THR A 66 -1.05 -0.10 -15.63
CA THR A 66 -1.41 1.22 -15.12
C THR A 66 -0.82 1.42 -13.73
N GLU A 67 -0.08 2.51 -13.58
CA GLU A 67 0.54 2.86 -12.31
C GLU A 67 -0.47 3.36 -11.28
N LEU A 68 -0.30 2.92 -10.05
CA LEU A 68 -1.09 3.34 -8.89
C LEU A 68 -0.20 3.42 -7.65
N LEU A 69 -0.66 4.13 -6.63
CA LEU A 69 0.04 4.20 -5.36
C LEU A 69 -0.44 3.07 -4.44
N TYR A 70 0.50 2.30 -3.91
CA TYR A 70 0.26 1.35 -2.84
C TYR A 70 0.95 1.83 -1.55
N ILE A 71 0.15 2.10 -0.53
CA ILE A 71 0.61 2.60 0.77
C ILE A 71 0.23 1.60 1.86
N ASN A 72 1.14 1.36 2.78
CA ASN A 72 0.82 0.70 4.05
C ASN A 72 0.98 1.66 5.23
N SER A 73 0.14 1.54 6.25
CA SER A 73 0.18 2.41 7.44
C SER A 73 -0.31 1.68 8.69
N LEU A 74 -0.19 2.34 9.85
CA LEU A 74 -0.69 1.87 11.15
C LEU A 74 -1.78 2.80 11.70
N PRO A 75 -3.06 2.66 11.31
CA PRO A 75 -4.16 3.42 11.92
C PRO A 75 -4.32 3.18 13.43
N ALA A 76 -3.82 2.07 13.96
CA ALA A 76 -3.59 1.87 15.39
C ALA A 76 -2.25 1.20 15.64
N GLY A 77 -1.30 1.97 16.16
CA GLY A 77 0.00 1.48 16.64
C GLY A 77 -0.03 1.13 18.13
N ILE A 78 1.15 1.10 18.75
CA ILE A 78 1.34 0.74 20.17
C ILE A 78 1.58 1.96 21.07
N GLY A 79 1.71 3.17 20.50
CA GLY A 79 1.82 4.41 21.27
C GLY A 79 3.18 4.64 21.97
N SER A 80 4.25 4.03 21.46
CA SER A 80 5.62 4.24 21.95
C SER A 80 6.48 4.91 20.88
N ASN A 81 6.95 6.13 21.19
CA ASN A 81 7.85 6.89 20.32
C ASN A 81 9.21 6.18 20.16
N ASP A 82 9.72 5.57 21.23
CA ASP A 82 11.02 4.89 21.23
C ASP A 82 11.03 3.64 20.35
N ILE A 83 9.91 2.92 20.28
CA ILE A 83 9.75 1.77 19.38
C ILE A 83 9.44 2.25 17.96
N GLY A 84 8.70 3.35 17.80
CA GLY A 84 8.38 3.93 16.49
C GLY A 84 7.31 3.15 15.73
N LEU A 85 6.23 2.80 16.43
CA LEU A 85 5.02 2.15 15.91
C LEU A 85 3.79 2.97 16.36
N ASP A 86 3.64 4.16 15.82
CA ASP A 86 2.65 5.15 16.23
C ASP A 86 1.32 5.00 15.48
N ARG A 87 0.21 5.45 16.10
CA ARG A 87 -1.06 5.64 15.37
C ARG A 87 -0.87 6.66 14.24
N GLY A 88 -1.40 6.34 13.06
CA GLY A 88 -1.35 7.19 11.88
C GLY A 88 0.00 7.20 11.17
N GLN A 89 0.93 6.32 11.57
CA GLN A 89 2.25 6.25 10.95
C GLN A 89 2.15 5.67 9.54
N LEU A 90 2.62 6.43 8.55
CA LEU A 90 2.83 5.92 7.19
C LEU A 90 4.04 4.99 7.17
N GLY A 91 3.88 3.87 6.48
CA GLY A 91 4.97 2.98 6.12
C GLY A 91 5.50 3.34 4.75
N ASP A 92 5.74 2.32 3.94
CA ASP A 92 6.26 2.53 2.59
C ASP A 92 5.17 3.06 1.65
N ILE A 93 5.60 3.97 0.78
CA ILE A 93 4.79 4.59 -0.28
C ILE A 93 5.40 4.13 -1.60
N ARG A 94 4.66 3.33 -2.37
CA ARG A 94 5.19 2.66 -3.57
C ARG A 94 4.32 2.96 -4.78
N ILE A 95 4.94 3.24 -5.92
CA ILE A 95 4.26 3.10 -7.21
C ILE A 95 4.28 1.61 -7.55
N VAL A 96 3.14 1.06 -7.98
CA VAL A 96 3.00 -0.32 -8.43
C VAL A 96 2.16 -0.42 -9.69
N THR A 97 2.32 -1.50 -10.43
CA THR A 97 1.48 -1.91 -11.57
C THR A 97 1.04 -3.35 -11.39
N PHE A 98 -0.09 -3.72 -12.01
CA PHE A 98 -0.50 -5.12 -12.13
C PHE A 98 -0.19 -5.64 -13.53
N GLN A 99 0.50 -6.77 -13.59
CA GLN A 99 0.90 -7.43 -14.84
C GLN A 99 0.35 -8.85 -14.87
N ARG A 100 -0.37 -9.21 -15.93
CA ARG A 100 -0.88 -10.58 -16.10
C ARG A 100 0.13 -11.43 -16.87
N VAL A 101 0.51 -12.57 -16.29
CA VAL A 101 1.36 -13.58 -16.94
C VAL A 101 0.72 -14.96 -16.76
N GLY A 102 0.05 -15.44 -17.81
CA GLY A 102 -0.69 -16.70 -17.78
C GLY A 102 -1.78 -16.69 -16.68
N PRO A 103 -1.76 -17.67 -15.75
CA PRO A 103 -2.75 -17.75 -14.67
C PRO A 103 -2.44 -16.84 -13.46
N LYS A 104 -1.37 -16.03 -13.54
CA LYS A 104 -0.94 -15.17 -12.44
C LYS A 104 -1.10 -13.69 -12.76
N VAL A 105 -1.36 -12.92 -11.70
CA VAL A 105 -1.21 -11.46 -11.71
C VAL A 105 -0.07 -11.09 -10.78
N LEU A 106 0.93 -10.40 -11.30
CA LEU A 106 2.05 -9.89 -10.53
C LEU A 106 1.79 -8.44 -10.15
N MET A 107 2.02 -8.10 -8.89
CA MET A 107 2.11 -6.71 -8.45
C MET A 107 3.58 -6.30 -8.49
N VAL A 108 3.92 -5.43 -9.43
CA VAL A 108 5.31 -5.05 -9.73
C VAL A 108 5.54 -3.61 -9.28
N GLN A 109 6.65 -3.38 -8.60
CA GLN A 109 7.15 -2.06 -8.26
C GLN A 109 8.28 -1.69 -9.23
N PRO A 110 8.09 -0.69 -10.11
CA PRO A 110 9.18 -0.14 -10.91
C PRO A 110 10.20 0.58 -10.03
N ASN A 111 11.44 0.68 -10.52
CA ASN A 111 12.54 1.31 -9.79
C ASN A 111 12.77 2.76 -10.24
N TYR A 112 12.00 3.66 -9.65
CA TYR A 112 12.10 5.09 -9.94
C TYR A 112 13.29 5.81 -9.30
N SER A 113 14.21 5.11 -8.64
CA SER A 113 15.47 5.73 -8.19
C SER A 113 16.47 5.91 -9.33
N TYR A 114 16.28 5.20 -10.45
CA TYR A 114 17.15 5.26 -11.63
C TYR A 114 16.28 5.39 -12.88
N ARG A 115 16.53 6.42 -13.70
CA ARG A 115 15.70 6.77 -14.86
C ARG A 115 16.58 7.30 -15.99
N ALA A 116 16.00 7.45 -17.17
CA ALA A 116 16.54 8.31 -18.23
C ALA A 116 15.43 9.26 -18.67
N ASP A 117 15.60 10.55 -18.43
CA ASP A 117 14.68 11.59 -18.91
C ASP A 117 15.10 12.04 -20.32
N THR A 118 14.71 11.23 -21.29
CA THR A 118 15.13 11.30 -22.70
C THR A 118 13.94 10.96 -23.59
N ASP A 119 13.94 11.46 -24.82
CA ASP A 119 12.96 11.04 -25.84
C ASP A 119 13.31 9.68 -26.46
N ASN A 120 14.56 9.21 -26.33
CA ASN A 120 15.05 7.93 -26.84
C ASN A 120 14.49 6.71 -26.08
N PRO A 121 13.58 5.91 -26.67
CA PRO A 121 13.01 4.73 -25.99
C PRO A 121 14.02 3.64 -25.67
N ALA A 122 15.07 3.46 -26.48
CA ALA A 122 16.08 2.43 -26.25
C ALA A 122 16.95 2.75 -25.02
N GLU A 123 17.24 4.03 -24.80
CA GLU A 123 17.97 4.49 -23.62
C GLU A 123 17.14 4.32 -22.34
N ARG A 124 15.85 4.67 -22.36
CA ARG A 124 14.93 4.38 -21.24
C ARG A 124 14.88 2.89 -20.93
N LYS A 125 14.79 2.04 -21.96
CA LYS A 125 14.77 0.59 -21.79
C LYS A 125 16.08 0.05 -21.22
N ALA A 126 17.23 0.56 -21.68
CA ALA A 126 18.52 0.15 -21.15
C ALA A 126 18.67 0.43 -19.64
N VAL A 127 18.16 1.56 -19.15
CA VAL A 127 18.15 1.88 -17.72
C VAL A 127 17.17 0.98 -16.96
N GLU A 128 15.96 0.77 -17.50
CA GLU A 128 14.97 -0.14 -16.92
C GLU A 128 15.54 -1.56 -16.74
N ASP A 129 16.23 -2.09 -17.75
CA ASP A 129 16.82 -3.44 -17.69
C ASP A 129 18.09 -3.49 -16.81
N ALA A 130 18.79 -2.36 -16.64
CA ALA A 130 19.99 -2.27 -15.81
C ALA A 130 19.67 -2.19 -14.30
N PHE A 131 18.49 -1.69 -13.92
CA PHE A 131 18.08 -1.53 -12.52
C PHE A 131 16.84 -2.35 -12.20
N ALA A 132 17.01 -3.35 -11.34
CA ALA A 132 15.95 -4.30 -11.03
C ALA A 132 14.66 -3.64 -10.52
N THR A 133 13.53 -4.10 -11.08
CA THR A 133 12.18 -3.96 -10.52
C THR A 133 11.95 -4.98 -9.41
N SER A 134 10.90 -4.80 -8.61
CA SER A 134 10.52 -5.75 -7.56
C SER A 134 9.13 -6.32 -7.78
N VAL A 135 8.99 -7.65 -7.87
CA VAL A 135 7.67 -8.31 -7.77
C VAL A 135 7.30 -8.40 -6.29
N LEU A 136 6.33 -7.59 -5.86
CA LEU A 136 5.91 -7.49 -4.46
C LEU A 136 4.90 -8.55 -4.05
N TRP A 137 4.16 -9.09 -5.02
CA TRP A 137 3.24 -10.20 -4.82
C TRP A 137 2.88 -10.88 -6.14
N GLY A 138 2.51 -12.16 -6.08
CA GLY A 138 1.93 -12.90 -7.20
C GLY A 138 0.59 -13.49 -6.76
N PHE A 139 -0.48 -13.06 -7.41
CA PHE A 139 -1.82 -13.59 -7.23
C PHE A 139 -2.13 -14.69 -8.25
N GLU A 140 -3.02 -15.60 -7.88
CA GLU A 140 -3.60 -16.59 -8.79
C GLU A 140 -5.01 -16.15 -9.21
N VAL A 141 -5.31 -16.25 -10.50
CA VAL A 141 -6.62 -15.92 -11.06
C VAL A 141 -7.61 -17.01 -10.68
N ALA A 142 -8.69 -16.64 -9.98
CA ALA A 142 -9.73 -17.58 -9.56
C ALA A 142 -10.97 -17.55 -10.47
N ALA A 143 -11.26 -16.38 -11.04
CA ALA A 143 -12.38 -16.14 -11.96
C ALA A 143 -12.03 -14.97 -12.87
N GLU A 144 -12.67 -14.86 -14.02
CA GLU A 144 -12.46 -13.73 -14.93
C GLU A 144 -13.70 -13.40 -15.75
N ASN A 145 -13.71 -12.20 -16.32
CA ASN A 145 -14.64 -11.79 -17.38
C ASN A 145 -13.82 -11.14 -18.52
N ALA A 146 -14.50 -10.48 -19.47
CA ALA A 146 -13.82 -9.91 -20.64
C ALA A 146 -12.77 -8.83 -20.31
N SER A 147 -12.91 -8.11 -19.19
CA SER A 147 -12.09 -6.93 -18.85
C SER A 147 -11.34 -7.05 -17.52
N ALA A 148 -11.73 -7.97 -16.65
CA ALA A 148 -11.20 -8.06 -15.30
C ALA A 148 -10.95 -9.51 -14.86
N VAL A 149 -10.06 -9.66 -13.89
CA VAL A 149 -9.85 -10.91 -13.16
C VAL A 149 -10.15 -10.74 -11.68
N LEU A 150 -10.56 -11.83 -11.05
CA LEU A 150 -10.74 -11.92 -9.61
C LEU A 150 -9.60 -12.73 -8.98
N VAL A 151 -8.97 -12.16 -7.95
CA VAL A 151 -7.85 -12.79 -7.22
C VAL A 151 -8.11 -12.86 -5.72
N ASP A 152 -7.59 -13.89 -5.05
CA ASP A 152 -7.59 -13.97 -3.59
C ASP A 152 -6.52 -13.00 -3.02
N ALA A 153 -6.96 -11.90 -2.40
CA ALA A 153 -6.07 -10.90 -1.80
C ALA A 153 -5.78 -11.18 -0.32
N THR A 154 -6.33 -12.25 0.25
CA THR A 154 -6.36 -12.47 1.70
C THR A 154 -4.96 -12.52 2.31
N ALA A 155 -4.09 -13.38 1.79
CA ALA A 155 -2.73 -13.53 2.32
C ALA A 155 -1.85 -12.28 2.09
N PHE A 156 -2.12 -11.53 1.03
CA PHE A 156 -1.44 -10.27 0.74
C PHE A 156 -1.77 -9.20 1.80
N LEU A 157 -3.05 -9.08 2.16
CA LEU A 157 -3.53 -8.07 3.10
C LEU A 157 -3.28 -8.44 4.57
N MET A 158 -3.12 -9.74 4.87
CA MET A 158 -2.89 -10.22 6.24
C MET A 158 -1.42 -10.27 6.66
N ARG A 159 -0.47 -9.99 5.76
CA ARG A 159 0.97 -10.05 6.06
C ARG A 159 1.43 -8.87 6.91
N ASP A 160 2.59 -9.00 7.55
CA ASP A 160 3.29 -7.87 8.21
C ASP A 160 3.93 -6.92 7.18
N ALA A 161 3.11 -6.10 6.51
CA ALA A 161 3.57 -5.18 5.48
C ALA A 161 4.23 -3.91 6.06
N HIS A 162 3.95 -3.57 7.32
CA HIS A 162 4.57 -2.45 8.02
C HIS A 162 5.83 -2.84 8.81
N TYR A 163 6.29 -4.10 8.68
CA TYR A 163 7.53 -4.57 9.28
C TYR A 163 7.56 -4.42 10.82
N VAL A 164 6.43 -4.66 11.47
CA VAL A 164 6.22 -4.54 12.92
C VAL A 164 7.14 -5.49 13.67
N SER A 165 7.20 -6.75 13.24
CA SER A 165 8.04 -7.79 13.86
C SER A 165 9.53 -7.40 13.81
N GLY A 166 10.00 -6.95 12.65
CA GLY A 166 11.36 -6.48 12.46
C GLY A 166 11.65 -5.19 13.25
N ARG A 167 10.68 -4.26 13.35
CA ARG A 167 10.82 -3.07 14.19
C ARG A 167 11.02 -3.43 15.65
N LEU A 168 10.20 -4.33 16.21
CA LEU A 168 10.33 -4.80 17.59
C LEU A 168 11.68 -5.47 17.84
N GLN A 169 12.16 -6.27 16.89
CA GLN A 169 13.48 -6.90 16.98
C GLN A 169 14.60 -5.86 16.96
N SER A 170 14.61 -4.96 15.97
CA SER A 170 15.64 -3.93 15.80
C SER A 170 15.69 -2.91 16.95
N SER A 171 14.57 -2.73 17.66
CA SER A 171 14.47 -1.87 18.84
C SER A 171 14.71 -2.64 20.15
N ASN A 172 15.22 -3.88 20.10
CA ASN A 172 15.53 -4.75 21.25
C ASN A 172 14.32 -5.04 22.16
N GLN A 173 13.11 -5.10 21.61
CA GLN A 173 11.90 -5.40 22.38
C GLN A 173 11.57 -6.89 22.47
N GLY A 174 12.21 -7.73 21.67
CA GLY A 174 11.98 -9.17 21.61
C GLY A 174 11.89 -9.67 20.18
N ASN A 175 11.80 -10.99 20.01
CA ASN A 175 11.56 -11.62 18.71
C ASN A 175 10.09 -12.01 18.61
N TYR A 176 9.37 -11.37 17.71
CA TYR A 176 7.94 -11.59 17.51
C TYR A 176 7.66 -12.19 16.13
N LYS A 177 6.58 -12.94 16.02
CA LYS A 177 6.05 -13.48 14.77
C LYS A 177 4.56 -13.18 14.66
N LEU A 178 4.10 -12.93 13.44
CA LEU A 178 2.68 -12.77 13.17
C LEU A 178 1.94 -14.08 13.49
N ASP A 179 0.90 -14.00 14.30
CA ASP A 179 0.01 -15.10 14.65
C ASP A 179 -1.29 -14.98 13.84
N GLY A 180 -1.39 -15.77 12.76
CA GLY A 180 -2.56 -15.78 11.89
C GLY A 180 -3.84 -16.24 12.58
N SER A 181 -3.75 -17.02 13.68
CA SER A 181 -4.94 -17.48 14.42
C SER A 181 -5.59 -16.38 15.26
N ARG A 182 -4.85 -15.29 15.52
CA ARG A 182 -5.28 -14.12 16.29
C ARG A 182 -5.34 -12.85 15.44
N SER A 183 -5.37 -13.03 14.12
CA SER A 183 -5.36 -11.94 13.15
C SER A 183 -6.55 -12.07 12.21
N VAL A 184 -7.27 -10.97 12.01
CA VAL A 184 -8.51 -10.93 11.23
C VAL A 184 -8.66 -9.60 10.51
N PHE A 185 -9.48 -9.56 9.46
CA PHE A 185 -9.87 -8.30 8.84
C PHE A 185 -10.68 -7.41 9.79
N TYR A 186 -10.44 -6.11 9.71
CA TYR A 186 -11.21 -5.09 10.39
C TYR A 186 -12.14 -4.40 9.39
N LEU A 187 -13.32 -5.00 9.19
CA LEU A 187 -14.30 -4.53 8.21
C LEU A 187 -14.80 -3.09 8.40
N PRO A 188 -14.92 -2.51 9.61
CA PRO A 188 -15.41 -1.14 9.77
C PRO A 188 -14.59 -0.07 9.02
N ARG A 189 -13.32 -0.36 8.69
CA ARG A 189 -12.42 0.50 7.89
C ARG A 189 -11.92 -0.16 6.61
N THR A 190 -12.49 -1.30 6.25
CA THR A 190 -12.31 -1.90 4.93
C THR A 190 -13.39 -1.33 4.01
N LYS A 191 -12.99 -0.37 3.17
CA LYS A 191 -13.90 0.49 2.42
C LYS A 191 -13.38 0.73 1.02
N ASN A 192 -14.26 1.20 0.15
CA ASN A 192 -13.92 1.53 -1.22
C ASN A 192 -14.48 2.91 -1.55
N PHE A 193 -13.67 3.71 -2.25
CA PHE A 193 -13.96 5.08 -2.62
C PHE A 193 -13.67 5.27 -4.11
N PRO A 194 -14.12 6.37 -4.74
CA PRO A 194 -13.88 6.58 -6.17
C PRO A 194 -12.41 6.58 -6.58
N LYS A 195 -11.51 7.07 -5.71
CA LYS A 195 -10.09 7.26 -6.00
C LYS A 195 -9.15 6.35 -5.21
N ASN A 196 -9.70 5.55 -4.30
CA ASN A 196 -8.89 4.66 -3.48
C ASN A 196 -9.67 3.48 -2.90
N THR A 197 -8.97 2.37 -2.67
CA THR A 197 -9.50 1.15 -2.05
C THR A 197 -8.69 0.84 -0.80
N GLU A 198 -9.39 0.67 0.32
CA GLU A 198 -8.82 0.66 1.65
C GLU A 198 -9.13 -0.66 2.36
N PHE A 199 -8.11 -1.31 2.91
CA PHE A 199 -8.23 -2.57 3.64
C PHE A 199 -7.52 -2.46 4.98
N GLU A 200 -8.18 -2.88 6.05
CA GLU A 200 -7.59 -2.86 7.40
C GLU A 200 -7.63 -4.26 8.02
N ALA A 201 -6.56 -4.64 8.71
CA ALA A 201 -6.45 -5.90 9.43
C ALA A 201 -5.98 -5.66 10.87
N ILE A 202 -6.61 -6.36 11.81
CA ILE A 202 -6.09 -6.54 13.17
C ILE A 202 -5.04 -7.64 13.09
N LEU A 203 -3.79 -7.30 13.36
CA LEU A 203 -2.66 -8.22 13.31
C LEU A 203 -2.08 -8.39 14.71
N THR A 204 -1.98 -9.62 15.18
CA THR A 204 -1.38 -9.96 16.47
C THR A 204 -0.04 -10.64 16.27
N PHE A 205 0.97 -10.14 16.98
CA PHE A 205 2.33 -10.63 16.96
C PHE A 205 2.66 -11.27 18.31
N THR A 206 3.05 -12.53 18.32
CA THR A 206 3.42 -13.27 19.53
C THR A 206 4.92 -13.47 19.60
N GLY A 207 5.50 -13.38 20.80
CA GLY A 207 6.94 -13.45 21.00
C GLY A 207 7.34 -13.34 22.46
N ASP A 208 8.64 -13.36 22.72
CA ASP A 208 9.18 -13.18 24.08
C ASP A 208 9.58 -11.72 24.30
N ALA A 209 8.82 -10.99 25.11
CA ALA A 209 9.11 -9.61 25.44
C ALA A 209 10.41 -9.48 26.25
N LYS A 210 11.31 -8.60 25.79
CA LYS A 210 12.61 -8.31 26.45
C LYS A 210 12.77 -6.86 26.86
N GLY A 211 12.14 -5.93 26.14
CA GLY A 211 12.33 -4.50 26.35
C GLY A 211 11.32 -3.88 27.31
N ARG A 212 11.74 -2.85 28.06
CA ARG A 212 10.86 -2.12 28.99
C ARG A 212 9.79 -1.31 28.28
N TRP A 213 10.07 -0.80 27.07
CA TRP A 213 9.12 0.03 26.34
C TRP A 213 7.89 -0.78 25.94
N ILE A 214 8.07 -1.98 25.38
CA ILE A 214 6.94 -2.81 24.98
C ILE A 214 6.09 -3.22 26.20
N GLN A 215 6.74 -3.56 27.32
CA GLN A 215 6.08 -3.87 28.58
C GLN A 215 5.28 -2.69 29.15
N SER A 216 5.72 -1.46 28.90
CA SER A 216 5.04 -0.26 29.41
C SER A 216 3.81 0.15 28.60
N VAL A 217 3.71 -0.26 27.34
CA VAL A 217 2.64 0.19 26.42
C VAL A 217 1.69 -0.92 25.99
N THR A 218 1.92 -2.16 26.42
CA THR A 218 1.06 -3.30 26.07
C THR A 218 0.56 -4.01 27.32
N PRO A 219 -0.75 -4.37 27.39
CA PRO A 219 -1.28 -5.13 28.51
C PRO A 219 -0.67 -6.54 28.66
N SER A 220 -0.28 -7.14 27.54
CA SER A 220 0.37 -8.46 27.49
C SER A 220 1.54 -8.38 26.52
N ALA A 221 2.74 -8.15 27.06
CA ALA A 221 3.91 -7.83 26.23
C ALA A 221 4.32 -8.95 25.27
N ASP A 222 3.98 -10.20 25.56
CA ASP A 222 4.25 -11.36 24.69
C ASP A 222 3.23 -11.51 23.54
N ALA A 223 2.20 -10.65 23.49
CA ALA A 223 1.16 -10.65 22.46
C ALA A 223 0.77 -9.20 22.10
N VAL A 224 1.39 -8.66 21.06
CA VAL A 224 1.24 -7.27 20.63
C VAL A 224 0.28 -7.21 19.45
N THR A 225 -0.81 -6.44 19.57
CA THR A 225 -1.79 -6.28 18.51
C THR A 225 -1.77 -4.86 17.95
N VAL A 226 -1.75 -4.73 16.63
CA VAL A 226 -1.85 -3.47 15.90
C VAL A 226 -2.96 -3.55 14.85
N ARG A 227 -3.40 -2.41 14.34
CA ARG A 227 -4.18 -2.37 13.09
C ARG A 227 -3.29 -1.86 11.97
N GLN A 228 -3.08 -2.71 10.98
CA GLN A 228 -2.35 -2.40 9.76
C GLN A 228 -3.33 -2.12 8.64
N HIS A 229 -2.94 -1.21 7.77
CA HIS A 229 -3.78 -0.73 6.69
C HIS A 229 -3.06 -0.79 5.35
N HIS A 230 -3.83 -1.05 4.30
CA HIS A 230 -3.42 -1.06 2.91
C HIS A 230 -4.32 -0.12 2.12
N SER A 231 -3.70 0.76 1.34
CA SER A 231 -4.37 1.71 0.47
C SER A 231 -3.87 1.55 -0.95
N PHE A 232 -4.79 1.33 -1.89
CA PHE A 232 -4.53 1.43 -3.33
C PHE A 232 -5.16 2.72 -3.84
N VAL A 233 -4.35 3.65 -4.34
CA VAL A 233 -4.78 5.00 -4.70
C VAL A 233 -4.52 5.27 -6.17
N GLU A 234 -5.49 5.90 -6.83
CA GLU A 234 -5.36 6.48 -8.17
C GLU A 234 -4.24 7.53 -8.22
N LEU A 235 -3.41 7.49 -9.27
CA LEU A 235 -2.48 8.59 -9.53
C LEU A 235 -3.22 9.81 -10.08
N PRO A 236 -2.76 11.03 -9.76
CA PRO A 236 -3.38 12.24 -10.31
C PRO A 236 -3.19 12.31 -11.83
N GLU A 237 -4.10 13.02 -12.48
CA GLU A 237 -4.02 13.32 -13.91
C GLU A 237 -2.67 13.99 -14.28
N PRO A 238 -2.19 13.82 -15.53
CA PRO A 238 -0.99 14.49 -16.04
C PRO A 238 -1.00 16.02 -15.87
N GLY A 239 0.17 16.64 -16.12
CA GLY A 239 0.31 18.11 -16.12
C GLY A 239 0.79 18.71 -14.79
N PHE A 240 1.36 17.91 -13.88
CA PHE A 240 2.07 18.45 -12.73
C PHE A 240 3.37 19.13 -13.17
N GLN A 241 3.56 20.39 -12.78
CA GLN A 241 4.82 21.10 -13.00
C GLN A 241 5.78 20.85 -11.84
N THR A 242 6.87 20.15 -12.13
CA THR A 242 7.93 19.88 -11.16
C THR A 242 8.74 21.15 -10.87
N ARG A 243 9.45 21.15 -9.75
CA ARG A 243 10.38 22.22 -9.39
C ARG A 243 11.63 21.63 -8.75
N THR A 244 12.79 22.05 -9.24
CA THR A 244 14.09 21.65 -8.70
C THR A 244 14.21 22.05 -7.24
N PHE A 245 14.82 21.16 -6.47
CA PHE A 245 15.10 21.38 -5.06
C PHE A 245 16.18 22.45 -4.87
N ASP A 246 15.95 23.35 -3.91
CA ASP A 246 16.92 24.34 -3.45
C ASP A 246 17.13 24.11 -1.94
N PRO A 247 18.37 23.91 -1.46
CA PRO A 247 18.64 23.64 -0.05
C PRO A 247 18.27 24.78 0.90
N ARG A 248 18.06 26.00 0.37
CA ARG A 248 17.57 27.14 1.15
C ARG A 248 16.05 27.09 1.37
N ALA A 249 15.35 26.21 0.66
CA ALA A 249 13.92 26.02 0.78
C ALA A 249 13.62 24.84 1.71
N GLY A 250 12.79 25.05 2.73
CA GLY A 250 12.42 24.04 3.73
C GLY A 250 11.45 22.96 3.24
N PHE A 251 11.55 22.52 1.98
CA PHE A 251 10.71 21.47 1.41
C PHE A 251 11.33 20.09 1.61
N PHE A 252 10.48 19.07 1.66
CA PHE A 252 10.92 17.69 1.42
C PHE A 252 11.29 17.50 -0.05
N GLY A 253 12.14 16.52 -0.33
CA GLY A 253 12.65 16.25 -1.67
C GLY A 253 12.34 14.85 -2.16
N VAL A 254 12.22 14.72 -3.48
CA VAL A 254 12.26 13.45 -4.22
C VAL A 254 13.56 13.42 -5.00
N ASP A 255 14.36 12.37 -4.77
CA ASP A 255 15.69 12.20 -5.35
C ASP A 255 15.69 11.03 -6.35
N TYR A 256 16.37 11.18 -7.48
CA TYR A 256 16.61 10.11 -8.45
C TYR A 256 17.91 10.34 -9.24
N ALA A 257 18.46 9.28 -9.83
CA ALA A 257 19.57 9.37 -10.78
C ALA A 257 19.03 9.35 -12.21
N ASP A 258 19.45 10.31 -13.02
CA ASP A 258 19.04 10.45 -14.43
C ASP A 258 20.18 10.14 -15.38
N TYR A 259 20.19 8.94 -15.96
CA TYR A 259 21.24 8.45 -16.84
C TYR A 259 21.23 9.08 -18.23
N ALA A 260 20.21 9.89 -18.58
CA ALA A 260 20.26 10.74 -19.77
C ALA A 260 21.09 12.02 -19.54
N THR A 261 21.52 12.29 -18.31
CA THR A 261 22.28 13.49 -17.96
C THR A 261 23.67 13.50 -18.62
N PRO A 262 24.09 14.62 -19.22
CA PRO A 262 25.45 14.77 -19.74
C PRO A 262 26.53 14.53 -18.68
N ILE A 263 27.67 13.95 -19.08
CA ILE A 263 28.77 13.59 -18.16
C ILE A 263 29.29 14.77 -17.31
N SER A 264 29.17 16.01 -17.82
CA SER A 264 29.58 17.22 -17.12
C SER A 264 28.60 17.69 -16.03
N GLU A 265 27.41 17.09 -15.93
CA GLU A 265 26.36 17.50 -15.02
C GLU A 265 26.13 16.48 -13.89
N PRO A 266 25.56 16.91 -12.75
CA PRO A 266 25.22 15.98 -11.68
C PRO A 266 24.16 14.97 -12.11
N LEU A 267 24.52 13.68 -12.04
CA LEU A 267 23.63 12.54 -12.28
C LEU A 267 22.41 12.55 -11.36
N ARG A 268 22.61 12.93 -10.09
CA ARG A 268 21.51 12.99 -9.11
C ARG A 268 20.69 14.26 -9.33
N LYS A 269 19.39 14.07 -9.57
CA LYS A 269 18.38 15.11 -9.64
C LYS A 269 17.55 15.10 -8.37
N ARG A 270 17.10 16.29 -7.95
CA ARG A 270 16.26 16.46 -6.77
C ARG A 270 15.14 17.45 -7.04
N LEU A 271 13.92 17.05 -6.70
CA LEU A 271 12.70 17.83 -6.88
C LEU A 271 12.07 18.11 -5.52
N ILE A 272 11.33 19.21 -5.38
CA ILE A 272 10.54 19.46 -4.16
C ILE A 272 9.23 18.69 -4.17
N SER A 273 8.80 18.21 -3.00
CA SER A 273 7.44 17.73 -2.77
C SER A 273 6.54 18.92 -2.43
N ARG A 274 5.50 19.16 -3.24
CA ARG A 274 4.58 20.28 -3.06
C ARG A 274 3.18 19.98 -3.60
N HIS A 275 2.20 20.72 -3.10
CA HIS A 275 0.86 20.75 -3.68
C HIS A 275 0.86 21.30 -5.11
N ARG A 276 -0.04 20.77 -5.94
CA ARG A 276 -0.39 21.37 -7.23
C ARG A 276 -1.22 22.62 -6.92
N LEU A 277 -0.69 23.79 -7.25
CA LEU A 277 -1.38 25.06 -7.02
C LEU A 277 -1.27 25.92 -8.28
N GLN A 278 -2.42 26.35 -8.78
CA GLN A 278 -2.56 27.15 -9.99
C GLN A 278 -3.56 28.27 -9.75
N LYS A 279 -3.26 29.47 -10.22
CA LYS A 279 -4.19 30.61 -10.19
C LYS A 279 -5.31 30.38 -11.22
N LYS A 280 -6.56 30.69 -10.86
CA LYS A 280 -7.67 30.79 -11.83
C LYS A 280 -7.38 31.81 -12.93
N ASN A 281 -6.80 32.96 -12.56
CA ASN A 281 -6.28 33.94 -13.52
C ASN A 281 -4.74 34.05 -13.38
N PRO A 282 -3.97 33.38 -14.26
CA PRO A 282 -2.50 33.40 -14.20
C PRO A 282 -1.87 34.79 -14.32
N ASN A 283 -2.55 35.73 -14.99
CA ASN A 283 -2.04 37.08 -15.26
C ASN A 283 -2.36 38.08 -14.15
N ALA A 284 -3.22 37.72 -13.19
CA ALA A 284 -3.57 38.60 -12.09
C ALA A 284 -2.50 38.56 -10.99
N ALA A 285 -2.18 39.73 -10.43
CA ALA A 285 -1.29 39.85 -9.28
C ALA A 285 -1.82 39.03 -8.09
N VAL A 286 -3.13 39.11 -7.83
CA VAL A 286 -3.85 38.30 -6.85
C VAL A 286 -4.94 37.49 -7.56
N SER A 287 -5.01 36.18 -7.29
CA SER A 287 -6.06 35.30 -7.83
C SER A 287 -6.39 34.19 -6.85
N GLU A 288 -7.65 33.76 -6.82
CA GLU A 288 -8.03 32.48 -6.22
C GLU A 288 -7.29 31.33 -6.92
N SER A 289 -7.11 30.22 -6.21
CA SER A 289 -6.60 28.99 -6.80
C SER A 289 -7.70 28.23 -7.54
N VAL A 290 -7.31 27.45 -8.55
CA VAL A 290 -8.22 26.51 -9.24
C VAL A 290 -8.75 25.49 -8.24
N GLU A 291 -7.84 24.88 -7.49
CA GLU A 291 -8.13 24.01 -6.35
C GLU A 291 -7.43 24.58 -5.10
N PRO A 292 -8.14 24.89 -4.02
CA PRO A 292 -7.52 25.28 -2.75
C PRO A 292 -6.92 24.07 -2.03
N ILE A 293 -5.84 24.32 -1.30
CA ILE A 293 -5.24 23.34 -0.40
C ILE A 293 -6.06 23.36 0.89
N VAL A 294 -6.81 22.29 1.15
CA VAL A 294 -7.60 22.15 2.37
C VAL A 294 -7.05 21.02 3.20
N TYR A 295 -6.67 21.33 4.44
CA TYR A 295 -6.34 20.36 5.48
C TYR A 295 -7.47 20.26 6.50
N TYR A 296 -7.75 19.04 6.94
CA TYR A 296 -8.80 18.71 7.88
C TYR A 296 -8.21 18.20 9.19
N LEU A 297 -8.54 18.83 10.30
CA LEU A 297 -8.08 18.42 11.62
C LEU A 297 -8.86 17.19 12.11
N ASP A 298 -8.14 16.20 12.64
CA ASP A 298 -8.71 15.00 13.26
C ASP A 298 -9.71 15.39 14.36
N PRO A 299 -10.98 14.92 14.29
CA PRO A 299 -12.01 15.17 15.30
C PRO A 299 -11.61 14.77 16.72
N GLY A 300 -10.67 13.82 16.86
CA GLY A 300 -10.13 13.37 18.15
C GLY A 300 -9.29 14.41 18.89
N THR A 301 -8.96 15.54 18.27
CA THR A 301 -8.22 16.63 18.91
C THR A 301 -9.07 17.29 20.00
N PRO A 302 -8.64 17.30 21.28
CA PRO A 302 -9.41 17.92 22.37
C PRO A 302 -9.20 19.43 22.45
N GLU A 303 -10.16 20.15 23.05
CA GLU A 303 -9.92 21.53 23.49
C GLU A 303 -8.97 21.58 24.70
N PRO A 304 -8.17 22.66 24.88
CA PRO A 304 -8.06 23.85 24.02
C PRO A 304 -7.13 23.68 22.79
N ILE A 305 -6.53 22.49 22.62
CA ILE A 305 -5.52 22.25 21.58
C ILE A 305 -6.12 22.35 20.19
N ARG A 306 -7.37 21.88 20.02
CA ARG A 306 -8.10 21.97 18.76
C ARG A 306 -8.16 23.40 18.24
N SER A 307 -8.64 24.34 19.05
CA SER A 307 -8.72 25.75 18.67
C SER A 307 -7.35 26.31 18.29
N ALA A 308 -6.32 26.03 19.09
CA ALA A 308 -4.96 26.49 18.81
C ALA A 308 -4.37 25.91 17.51
N LEU A 309 -4.64 24.63 17.20
CA LEU A 309 -4.19 24.00 15.96
C LEU A 309 -4.90 24.56 14.73
N LEU A 310 -6.22 24.77 14.80
CA LEU A 310 -6.99 25.36 13.70
C LEU A 310 -6.49 26.78 13.40
N GLU A 311 -6.31 27.61 14.43
CA GLU A 311 -5.82 28.98 14.27
C GLU A 311 -4.38 29.01 13.76
N GLY A 312 -3.47 28.32 14.45
CA GLY A 312 -2.05 28.35 14.12
C GLY A 312 -1.74 27.77 12.75
N ALA A 313 -2.41 26.69 12.35
CA ALA A 313 -2.24 26.12 11.02
C ALA A 313 -2.83 27.02 9.91
N SER A 314 -3.91 27.75 10.20
CA SER A 314 -4.52 28.70 9.25
C SER A 314 -3.63 29.90 8.94
N TRP A 315 -2.65 30.25 9.79
CA TRP A 315 -1.70 31.33 9.50
C TRP A 315 -0.85 31.09 8.25
N TRP A 316 -0.70 29.84 7.80
CA TRP A 316 -0.06 29.55 6.51
C TRP A 316 -0.72 30.26 5.34
N ASN A 317 -2.03 30.54 5.40
CA ASN A 317 -2.72 31.28 4.34
C ASN A 317 -2.10 32.67 4.11
N GLN A 318 -1.53 33.31 5.14
CA GLN A 318 -0.84 34.60 4.98
C GLN A 318 0.36 34.50 4.02
N ALA A 319 1.09 33.38 4.05
CA ALA A 319 2.19 33.14 3.12
C ALA A 319 1.70 32.91 1.68
N PHE A 320 0.56 32.24 1.51
CA PHE A 320 -0.07 32.06 0.19
C PHE A 320 -0.63 33.39 -0.34
N GLU A 321 -1.20 34.23 0.53
CA GLU A 321 -1.65 35.58 0.18
C GLU A 321 -0.49 36.48 -0.27
N ALA A 322 0.62 36.46 0.46
CA ALA A 322 1.85 37.14 0.06
C ALA A 322 2.41 36.61 -1.28
N ALA A 323 2.18 35.33 -1.59
CA ALA A 323 2.51 34.74 -2.89
C ALA A 323 1.51 35.07 -4.01
N GLY A 324 0.52 35.93 -3.74
CA GLY A 324 -0.48 36.39 -4.71
C GLY A 324 -1.66 35.45 -4.89
N TYR A 325 -1.92 34.54 -3.95
CA TYR A 325 -3.15 33.76 -3.91
C TYR A 325 -4.21 34.41 -3.04
N LYS A 326 -5.48 34.10 -3.27
CA LYS A 326 -6.57 34.46 -2.37
C LYS A 326 -7.18 33.18 -1.80
N ASP A 327 -7.18 33.05 -0.47
CA ASP A 327 -7.80 31.94 0.28
C ASP A 327 -7.43 30.54 -0.23
N ALA A 328 -6.16 30.38 -0.66
CA ALA A 328 -5.69 29.15 -1.29
C ALA A 328 -5.26 28.07 -0.30
N PHE A 329 -5.10 28.40 0.99
CA PHE A 329 -4.76 27.44 2.03
C PHE A 329 -5.75 27.56 3.18
N GLN A 330 -6.39 26.44 3.52
CA GLN A 330 -7.48 26.41 4.48
C GLN A 330 -7.29 25.26 5.45
N VAL A 331 -7.63 25.48 6.71
CA VAL A 331 -7.69 24.43 7.73
C VAL A 331 -9.08 24.39 8.34
N LYS A 332 -9.68 23.21 8.36
CA LYS A 332 -11.07 22.99 8.79
C LYS A 332 -11.13 21.79 9.72
N MET A 333 -12.23 21.66 10.46
CA MET A 333 -12.57 20.36 11.07
C MET A 333 -12.96 19.37 9.97
N LEU A 334 -12.55 18.12 10.12
CA LEU A 334 -13.07 17.04 9.27
C LEU A 334 -14.60 16.99 9.39
N PRO A 335 -15.36 17.01 8.28
CA PRO A 335 -16.82 16.88 8.31
C PRO A 335 -17.26 15.57 8.98
N GLU A 336 -18.40 15.57 9.65
CA GLU A 336 -18.91 14.37 10.37
C GLU A 336 -19.20 13.19 9.44
N ASP A 337 -19.56 13.47 8.19
CA ASP A 337 -19.85 12.50 7.14
C ASP A 337 -18.62 12.11 6.31
N ALA A 338 -17.49 12.80 6.48
CA ALA A 338 -16.25 12.49 5.78
C ALA A 338 -15.52 11.31 6.43
N ASP A 339 -15.06 10.37 5.61
CA ASP A 339 -14.18 9.31 6.09
C ASP A 339 -12.71 9.79 6.03
N PRO A 340 -11.94 9.74 7.13
CA PRO A 340 -10.52 10.10 7.11
C PRO A 340 -9.64 9.20 6.23
N MET A 341 -10.15 8.06 5.76
CA MET A 341 -9.45 7.17 4.81
C MET A 341 -9.77 7.51 3.35
N ASP A 342 -10.69 8.43 3.07
CA ASP A 342 -10.95 8.89 1.71
C ASP A 342 -9.84 9.87 1.27
N VAL A 343 -9.11 9.51 0.21
CA VAL A 343 -7.91 10.26 -0.22
C VAL A 343 -8.22 11.70 -0.67
N ARG A 344 -9.50 12.02 -0.87
CA ARG A 344 -9.95 13.38 -1.21
C ARG A 344 -9.78 14.36 -0.04
N TYR A 345 -9.51 13.88 1.18
CA TYR A 345 -9.31 14.71 2.37
C TYR A 345 -7.86 14.63 2.86
N ASN A 346 -7.16 15.77 2.93
CA ASN A 346 -5.83 15.84 3.58
C ASN A 346 -6.02 15.97 5.09
N VAL A 347 -5.76 14.92 5.87
CA VAL A 347 -6.02 14.92 7.32
C VAL A 347 -4.77 15.23 8.14
N ILE A 348 -4.88 16.14 9.10
CA ILE A 348 -3.91 16.38 10.18
C ILE A 348 -4.28 15.46 11.34
N ASN A 349 -3.50 14.39 11.53
CA ASN A 349 -3.77 13.37 12.54
C ASN A 349 -3.37 13.83 13.96
N TRP A 350 -4.25 13.61 14.93
CA TRP A 350 -3.96 13.80 16.34
C TRP A 350 -3.50 12.49 16.99
N VAL A 351 -2.28 12.44 17.52
CA VAL A 351 -1.66 11.20 17.99
C VAL A 351 -1.29 11.28 19.46
N HIS A 352 -1.72 10.29 20.25
CA HIS A 352 -1.32 10.11 21.64
C HIS A 352 -0.10 9.19 21.74
N ARG A 353 0.82 9.53 22.65
CA ARG A 353 2.04 8.77 22.95
C ARG A 353 2.22 8.64 24.46
N SER A 354 2.90 7.59 24.91
CA SER A 354 3.11 7.32 26.35
C SER A 354 3.98 8.35 27.07
N THR A 355 4.83 9.09 26.36
CA THR A 355 5.74 10.10 26.93
C THR A 355 5.09 11.47 27.16
N ARG A 356 3.76 11.53 27.25
CA ARG A 356 3.01 12.79 27.39
C ARG A 356 2.79 13.17 28.84
#